data_AF-A0A0F9NBT4-F1
#
_entry.id   AF-A0A0F9NBT4-F1
#
_cell.length_a   1.000
_cell.length_b   1.000
_cell.length_c   1.000
_cell.angle_alpha   90.00
_cell.angle_beta   90.00
_cell.angle_gamma   90.00
#
_symmetry.space_group_name_H-M   'P 1'
#
loop_
_entity.id
_entity.type
_entity.pdbx_description
1 polymer ?
#
loop_
_entity_poly.entity_id
_entity_poly.type
_entity_poly.pdbx_seq_one_letter_code
_entity_poly.pdbx_strand_id
1 'polypeptide(L)'
;MSPIKGLTERRRLPRIGKIHLGIRVPATDTTKEHPKAVDYFVFDPDHPQYAELVKTYGEQPKELHVVFPLDDPEAFASQYYRLYSRSRGLVCKGDGETATRMFDTKTGVLANRDSKEVVNKECTCAGRECPEYGRRGCGEVMNLQFLLPEVSGFGVWQIDTGSI
;
A
#
# COMPACT_ATOMS: atom_id res chain seq x y z
N MET A 1 34.00 5.84 12.80
CA MET A 1 33.42 6.14 11.48
C MET A 1 32.38 7.22 11.68
N SER A 2 32.53 8.37 11.03
CA SER A 2 31.57 9.47 11.18
C SER A 2 30.35 9.21 10.30
N PRO A 3 29.15 9.01 10.86
CA PRO A 3 27.94 8.89 10.06
C PRO A 3 27.65 10.21 9.34
N ILE A 4 27.23 10.12 8.08
CA ILE A 4 26.79 11.27 7.30
C ILE A 4 25.37 11.60 7.77
N LYS A 5 25.23 12.77 8.40
CA LYS A 5 23.95 13.28 8.89
C LYS A 5 22.92 13.31 7.75
N GLY A 6 21.79 12.65 7.95
CA GLY A 6 20.69 12.52 7.00
C GLY A 6 20.80 11.36 6.00
N LEU A 7 21.93 10.64 5.95
CA LEU A 7 22.12 9.47 5.09
C LEU A 7 22.22 8.18 5.92
N THR A 8 22.99 8.20 7.01
CA THR A 8 23.22 7.00 7.83
C THR A 8 21.98 6.56 8.62
N GLU A 9 21.06 7.48 8.86
CA GLU A 9 19.77 7.29 9.52
C GLU A 9 18.72 6.71 8.55
N ARG A 10 18.93 6.84 7.23
CA ARG A 10 18.02 6.32 6.20
C ARG A 10 18.37 4.89 5.83
N ARG A 11 17.97 3.94 6.67
CA ARG A 11 18.04 2.51 6.34
C ARG A 11 16.73 2.07 5.67
N ARG A 12 16.70 2.10 4.34
CA ARG A 12 15.55 1.61 3.57
C ARG A 12 15.96 0.37 2.77
N LEU A 13 15.35 -0.76 3.10
CA LEU A 13 15.44 -1.93 2.27
C LEU A 13 14.56 -1.72 1.02
N PRO A 14 15.02 -2.12 -0.17
CA PRO A 14 14.21 -2.01 -1.37
C PRO A 14 12.99 -2.92 -1.24
N ARG A 15 11.83 -2.43 -1.67
CA ARG A 15 10.64 -3.28 -1.80
C ARG A 15 10.82 -4.17 -3.02
N ILE A 16 10.90 -5.48 -2.79
CA ILE A 16 11.14 -6.46 -3.86
C ILE A 16 9.84 -7.04 -4.42
N GLY A 17 8.79 -7.14 -3.60
CA GLY A 17 7.52 -7.68 -4.06
C GLY A 17 6.33 -7.26 -3.21
N LYS A 18 5.14 -7.63 -3.68
CA LYS A 18 3.87 -7.39 -2.99
C LYS A 18 3.14 -8.72 -2.85
N ILE A 19 2.61 -8.97 -1.66
CA ILE A 19 1.75 -10.11 -1.37
C ILE A 19 0.31 -9.60 -1.28
N HIS A 20 -0.60 -10.30 -1.94
CA HIS A 20 -2.01 -9.91 -2.02
C HIS A 20 -2.87 -10.75 -1.07
N LEU A 21 -3.95 -10.17 -0.55
CA LEU A 21 -4.94 -10.82 0.32
C LEU A 21 -6.24 -11.18 -0.42
N GLY A 22 -6.22 -11.09 -1.75
CA GLY A 22 -7.40 -11.20 -2.58
C GLY A 22 -7.04 -11.49 -4.03
N ILE A 23 -7.97 -12.13 -4.73
CA ILE A 23 -7.88 -12.43 -6.15
C ILE A 23 -8.89 -11.59 -6.93
N ARG A 24 -8.64 -11.39 -8.23
CA ARG A 24 -9.65 -10.86 -9.13
C ARG A 24 -10.51 -12.00 -9.63
N VAL A 25 -11.82 -11.88 -9.51
CA VAL A 25 -12.78 -12.85 -10.04
C VAL A 25 -13.65 -12.18 -11.10
N PRO A 26 -13.96 -12.87 -12.21
CA PRO A 26 -14.90 -12.36 -13.20
C PRO A 26 -16.30 -12.25 -12.57
N ALA A 27 -17.02 -11.18 -12.86
CA ALA A 27 -18.43 -11.10 -12.50
C ALA A 27 -19.25 -12.06 -13.37
N THR A 28 -20.24 -12.72 -12.78
CA THR A 28 -21.10 -13.72 -13.44
C THR A 28 -21.88 -13.16 -14.64
N ASP A 29 -22.00 -11.83 -14.73
CA ASP A 29 -22.90 -11.14 -15.67
C ASP A 29 -22.27 -9.91 -16.36
N THR A 30 -20.97 -9.64 -16.13
CA THR A 30 -20.27 -8.52 -16.78
C THR A 30 -18.82 -8.87 -17.08
N THR A 31 -18.24 -8.26 -18.12
CA THR A 31 -16.79 -8.26 -18.41
C THR A 31 -15.94 -7.54 -17.35
N LYS A 32 -16.50 -7.26 -16.18
CA LYS A 32 -15.85 -6.53 -15.09
C LYS A 32 -15.37 -7.52 -14.04
N GLU A 33 -14.08 -7.52 -13.79
CA GLU A 33 -13.49 -8.22 -12.64
C GLU A 33 -13.77 -7.44 -11.36
N HIS A 34 -14.04 -8.15 -10.27
CA HIS A 34 -14.12 -7.56 -8.94
C HIS A 34 -13.13 -8.25 -7.99
N PRO A 35 -12.59 -7.52 -7.01
CA PRO A 35 -11.73 -8.12 -6.00
C PRO A 35 -12.56 -9.01 -5.07
N LYS A 36 -12.05 -10.20 -4.80
CA LYS A 36 -12.59 -11.14 -3.81
C LYS A 36 -11.50 -11.44 -2.78
N ALA A 37 -11.80 -11.19 -1.51
CA ALA A 37 -10.92 -11.58 -0.41
C ALA A 37 -10.81 -13.10 -0.33
N VAL A 38 -9.61 -13.59 -0.04
CA VAL A 38 -9.32 -15.02 0.18
C VAL A 38 -8.67 -15.20 1.55
N ASP A 39 -8.65 -16.43 2.06
CA ASP A 39 -8.09 -16.79 3.37
C ASP A 39 -6.64 -17.28 3.29
N TYR A 40 -5.97 -17.04 2.16
CA TYR A 40 -4.57 -17.40 1.91
C TYR A 40 -3.82 -16.23 1.25
N PHE A 41 -2.50 -16.24 1.35
CA PHE A 41 -1.64 -15.25 0.71
C PHE A 41 -1.50 -15.55 -0.77
N VAL A 42 -1.71 -14.53 -1.60
CA VAL A 42 -1.61 -14.63 -3.06
C VAL A 42 -0.28 -14.04 -3.50
N PHE A 43 0.55 -14.88 -4.09
CA PHE A 43 1.81 -14.48 -4.72
C PHE A 43 1.57 -14.08 -6.18
N ASP A 44 2.30 -13.08 -6.65
CA ASP A 44 2.27 -12.66 -8.05
C ASP A 44 2.99 -13.71 -8.93
N PRO A 45 2.29 -14.36 -9.88
CA PRO A 45 2.87 -15.39 -10.74
C PRO A 45 3.98 -14.85 -11.66
N ASP A 46 3.96 -13.55 -11.97
CA ASP A 46 4.97 -12.91 -12.81
C ASP A 46 6.21 -12.50 -12.00
N HIS A 47 6.19 -12.66 -10.68
CA HIS A 47 7.32 -12.31 -9.83
C HIS A 47 8.49 -13.28 -10.03
N PRO A 48 9.75 -12.80 -10.16
CA PRO A 48 10.92 -13.65 -10.39
C PRO A 48 11.13 -14.77 -9.34
N GLN A 49 10.62 -14.56 -8.13
CA GLN A 49 10.75 -15.49 -7.00
C GLN A 49 9.49 -16.34 -6.76
N TYR A 50 8.51 -16.32 -7.66
CA TYR A 50 7.25 -17.06 -7.51
C TYR A 50 7.47 -18.56 -7.27
N ALA A 51 8.34 -19.20 -8.06
CA ALA A 51 8.62 -20.62 -7.91
C ALA A 51 9.22 -20.98 -6.53
N GLU A 52 10.04 -20.10 -5.97
CA GLU A 52 10.62 -20.29 -4.64
C GLU A 52 9.56 -20.09 -3.55
N LEU A 53 8.73 -19.04 -3.67
CA LEU A 53 7.64 -18.79 -2.74
C LEU A 53 6.68 -19.98 -2.66
N VAL A 54 6.27 -20.52 -3.82
CA VAL A 54 5.39 -21.69 -3.90
C VAL A 54 6.07 -22.94 -3.35
N LYS A 55 7.38 -23.11 -3.57
CA LYS A 55 8.14 -24.23 -3.02
C LYS A 55 8.22 -24.18 -1.49
N THR A 56 8.40 -23.00 -0.92
CA THR A 56 8.58 -22.81 0.53
C THR A 56 7.24 -22.83 1.28
N TYR A 57 6.25 -22.09 0.79
CA TYR A 57 4.98 -21.86 1.48
C TYR A 57 3.79 -22.61 0.87
N GLY A 58 3.93 -23.18 -0.33
CA GLY A 58 2.85 -23.80 -1.08
C GLY A 58 2.10 -22.81 -1.98
N GLU A 59 1.10 -23.31 -2.72
CA GLU A 59 0.31 -22.52 -3.67
C GLU A 59 -0.72 -21.59 -3.01
N GLN A 60 -1.23 -21.99 -1.85
CA GLN A 60 -2.25 -21.25 -1.08
C GLN A 60 -1.90 -21.20 0.41
N PRO A 61 -0.77 -20.57 0.79
CA PRO A 61 -0.35 -20.52 2.19
C PRO A 61 -1.30 -19.68 3.03
N LYS A 62 -1.65 -20.18 4.22
CA LYS A 62 -2.43 -19.42 5.21
C LYS A 62 -1.57 -18.74 6.28
N GLU A 63 -0.30 -19.09 6.34
CA GLU A 63 0.67 -18.60 7.33
C GLU A 63 1.99 -18.30 6.61
N LEU A 64 2.67 -17.24 7.05
CA LEU A 64 4.00 -16.85 6.56
C LEU A 64 4.91 -16.64 7.77
N HIS A 65 6.11 -17.22 7.70
CA HIS A 65 7.16 -16.90 8.64
C HIS A 65 7.83 -15.59 8.21
N VAL A 66 7.71 -14.56 9.04
CA VAL A 66 8.16 -13.20 8.70
C VAL A 66 9.12 -12.66 9.75
N VAL A 67 10.01 -11.78 9.30
CA VAL A 67 10.91 -11.01 10.17
C VAL A 67 10.72 -9.53 9.90
N PHE A 68 10.55 -8.71 10.93
CA PHE A 68 10.48 -7.27 10.76
C PHE A 68 11.88 -6.68 10.61
N PRO A 69 12.09 -5.77 9.63
CA PRO A 69 13.41 -5.27 9.31
C PRO A 69 13.96 -4.26 10.34
N LEU A 70 13.08 -3.71 11.17
CA LEU A 70 13.35 -2.62 12.11
C LEU A 70 12.49 -2.82 13.36
N ASP A 71 12.97 -2.31 14.51
CA ASP A 71 12.21 -2.33 15.76
C ASP A 71 11.10 -1.27 15.81
N ASP A 72 11.20 -0.22 14.99
CA ASP A 72 10.23 0.87 14.91
C ASP A 72 9.01 0.44 14.07
N PRO A 73 7.82 0.26 14.69
CA PRO A 73 6.61 -0.16 13.97
C PRO A 73 6.15 0.85 12.94
N GLU A 74 6.40 2.16 13.11
CA GLU A 74 5.97 3.15 12.11
C GLU A 74 6.75 3.02 10.80
N ALA A 75 7.99 2.53 10.88
CA ALA A 75 8.87 2.36 9.74
C ALA A 75 8.43 1.21 8.83
N PHE A 76 7.83 0.14 9.37
CA PHE A 76 7.42 -1.04 8.62
C PHE A 76 5.92 -1.29 8.58
N ALA A 77 5.13 -0.74 9.50
CA ALA A 77 3.67 -0.91 9.59
C ALA A 77 2.94 0.44 9.51
N SER A 78 3.30 1.26 8.50
CA SER A 78 2.77 2.61 8.37
C SER A 78 1.27 2.63 8.10
N GLN A 79 0.51 3.34 8.94
CA GLN A 79 -0.94 3.50 8.85
C GLN A 79 -1.31 4.92 8.45
N TYR A 80 -2.09 5.06 7.39
CA TYR A 80 -2.57 6.38 6.93
C TYR A 80 -3.97 6.25 6.32
N TYR A 81 -4.76 7.32 6.42
CA TYR A 81 -5.91 7.52 5.55
C TYR A 81 -5.43 7.75 4.12
N ARG A 82 -5.96 6.98 3.17
CA ARG A 82 -5.59 7.10 1.75
C ARG A 82 -6.81 7.15 0.87
N LEU A 83 -6.81 8.13 -0.03
CA LEU A 83 -7.78 8.27 -1.10
C LEU A 83 -7.07 8.01 -2.43
N TYR A 84 -7.57 7.04 -3.19
CA TYR A 84 -7.07 6.71 -4.51
C TYR A 84 -8.08 7.14 -5.58
N SER A 85 -7.62 7.89 -6.57
CA SER A 85 -8.36 8.19 -7.80
C SER A 85 -8.03 7.16 -8.87
N ARG A 86 -9.04 6.77 -9.65
CA ARG A 86 -8.89 5.84 -10.78
C ARG A 86 -7.91 6.33 -11.85
N SER A 87 -7.77 7.64 -12.04
CA SER A 87 -6.95 8.24 -13.12
C SER A 87 -5.55 8.64 -12.67
N ARG A 88 -5.35 8.96 -11.38
CA ARG A 88 -4.10 9.57 -10.88
C ARG A 88 -3.44 8.83 -9.72
N GLY A 89 -4.01 7.72 -9.27
CA GLY A 89 -3.47 6.99 -8.12
C GLY A 89 -3.75 7.72 -6.81
N LEU A 90 -2.76 7.82 -5.92
CA LEU A 90 -2.92 8.41 -4.60
C LEU A 90 -3.16 9.93 -4.70
N VAL A 91 -4.33 10.40 -4.30
CA VAL A 91 -4.73 11.82 -4.34
C VAL A 91 -4.83 12.47 -2.97
N CYS A 92 -4.92 11.69 -1.90
CA CYS A 92 -4.86 12.18 -0.53
C CYS A 92 -4.18 11.15 0.36
N LYS A 93 -3.26 11.61 1.22
CA LYS A 93 -2.66 10.83 2.30
C LYS A 93 -2.73 11.67 3.58
N GLY A 94 -3.37 11.16 4.62
CA GLY A 94 -3.48 11.86 5.90
C GLY A 94 -3.36 10.94 7.11
N ASP A 95 -3.09 11.54 8.26
CA ASP A 95 -2.90 10.86 9.55
C ASP A 95 -4.11 11.02 10.50
N GLY A 96 -5.10 11.84 10.12
CA GLY A 96 -6.26 12.16 10.96
C GLY A 96 -6.22 13.57 11.55
N GLU A 97 -5.11 14.29 11.40
CA GLU A 97 -4.96 15.71 11.75
C GLU A 97 -4.51 16.53 10.54
N THR A 98 -3.51 16.04 9.82
CA THR A 98 -2.93 16.63 8.61
C THR A 98 -3.04 15.67 7.43
N ALA A 99 -3.12 16.24 6.24
CA ALA A 99 -3.11 15.47 5.00
C ALA A 99 -2.33 16.20 3.91
N THR A 100 -1.56 15.45 3.14
CA THR A 100 -1.06 15.90 1.84
C THR A 100 -2.09 15.52 0.78
N ARG A 101 -2.64 16.52 0.10
CA ARG A 101 -3.71 16.35 -0.88
C ARG A 101 -3.32 16.95 -2.22
N MET A 102 -3.65 16.24 -3.29
CA MET A 102 -3.42 16.64 -4.66
C MET A 102 -4.60 17.48 -5.14
N PHE A 103 -4.36 18.77 -5.32
CA PHE A 103 -5.33 19.74 -5.83
C PHE A 103 -5.05 20.07 -7.29
N ASP A 104 -6.12 20.32 -8.03
CA ASP A 104 -6.05 20.97 -9.33
C ASP A 104 -5.81 22.47 -9.15
N THR A 105 -4.80 23.03 -9.83
CA THR A 105 -4.44 24.45 -9.71
C THR A 105 -5.52 25.38 -10.23
N LYS A 106 -6.39 24.93 -11.16
CA LYS A 106 -7.41 25.78 -11.80
C LYS A 106 -8.72 25.79 -11.04
N THR A 107 -9.13 24.64 -10.51
CA THR A 107 -10.44 24.48 -9.88
C THR A 107 -10.36 24.52 -8.35
N GLY A 108 -9.16 24.33 -7.78
CA GLY A 108 -8.97 24.28 -6.33
C GLY A 108 -9.61 23.06 -5.66
N VAL A 109 -10.18 22.14 -6.45
CA VAL A 109 -10.76 20.89 -5.96
C VAL A 109 -9.76 19.73 -6.08
N LEU A 110 -10.14 18.59 -5.49
CA LEU A 110 -9.39 17.35 -5.60
C LEU A 110 -9.09 17.01 -7.06
N ALA A 111 -7.83 16.68 -7.34
CA ALA A 111 -7.39 16.32 -8.67
C ALA A 111 -8.20 15.13 -9.21
N ASN A 112 -8.80 15.31 -10.37
CA ASN A 112 -9.59 14.29 -11.06
C ASN A 112 -8.97 13.97 -12.43
N ARG A 113 -9.72 13.29 -13.29
CA ARG A 113 -9.28 12.95 -14.66
C ARG A 113 -9.07 14.19 -15.55
N ASP A 114 -9.83 15.26 -15.31
CA ASP A 114 -9.88 16.45 -16.16
C ASP A 114 -8.89 17.54 -15.72
N SER A 115 -8.35 17.41 -14.50
CA SER A 115 -7.25 18.24 -14.01
C SER A 115 -6.07 18.12 -14.98
N LYS A 116 -5.50 19.26 -15.39
CA LYS A 116 -4.30 19.30 -16.26
C LYS A 116 -3.05 19.60 -15.47
N GLU A 117 -3.16 20.51 -14.50
CA GLU A 117 -2.10 20.93 -13.60
C GLU A 117 -2.49 20.58 -12.17
N VAL A 118 -1.58 19.95 -11.44
CA VAL A 118 -1.84 19.49 -10.07
C VAL A 118 -0.71 19.92 -9.14
N VAL A 119 -1.08 20.22 -7.90
CA VAL A 119 -0.16 20.60 -6.83
C VAL A 119 -0.51 19.82 -5.56
N ASN A 120 0.50 19.30 -4.90
CA ASN A 120 0.34 18.73 -3.57
C ASN A 120 0.37 19.85 -2.54
N LYS A 121 -0.68 19.98 -1.74
CA LYS A 121 -0.75 20.92 -0.62
C LYS A 121 -1.08 20.19 0.67
N GLU A 122 -0.60 20.73 1.77
CA GLU A 122 -1.01 20.31 3.10
C GLU A 122 -2.38 20.91 3.42
N CYS A 123 -3.26 20.11 4.01
CA CYS A 123 -4.57 20.52 4.49
C CYS A 123 -4.93 19.77 5.78
N THR A 124 -5.94 20.22 6.50
CA THR A 124 -6.46 19.50 7.67
C THR A 124 -7.13 18.19 7.24
N CYS A 125 -6.82 17.11 7.95
CA CYS A 125 -7.51 15.83 7.84
C CYS A 125 -8.53 15.72 8.98
N ALA A 126 -9.78 15.39 8.67
CA ALA A 126 -10.81 15.13 9.69
C ALA A 126 -11.00 13.63 9.97
N GLY A 127 -10.04 12.79 9.53
CA GLY A 127 -10.12 11.33 9.67
C GLY A 127 -11.43 10.74 9.16
N ARG A 128 -12.14 10.03 10.03
CA ARG A 128 -13.44 9.38 9.74
C ARG A 128 -14.59 10.37 9.48
N GLU A 129 -14.49 11.59 9.97
CA GLU A 129 -15.50 12.64 9.76
C GLU A 129 -15.31 13.37 8.42
N CYS A 130 -14.24 13.04 7.69
CA CYS A 130 -14.00 13.61 6.38
C CYS A 130 -15.12 13.23 5.39
N PRO A 131 -15.67 14.18 4.61
CA PRO A 131 -16.69 13.89 3.59
C PRO A 131 -16.27 12.88 2.53
N GLU A 132 -14.96 12.68 2.35
CA GLU A 132 -14.39 11.72 1.40
C GLU A 132 -14.17 10.31 1.99
N TYR A 133 -14.39 10.13 3.30
CA TYR A 133 -14.22 8.86 4.00
C TYR A 133 -15.30 7.83 3.61
N GLY A 134 -14.90 6.56 3.51
CA GLY A 134 -15.76 5.43 3.17
C GLY A 134 -16.20 5.42 1.72
N ARG A 135 -17.46 5.80 1.45
CA ARG A 135 -18.10 5.62 0.12
C ARG A 135 -17.41 6.35 -1.04
N ARG A 136 -16.61 7.38 -0.76
CA ARG A 136 -15.85 8.11 -1.79
C ARG A 136 -14.42 7.62 -1.99
N GLY A 137 -14.03 6.56 -1.27
CA GLY A 137 -12.78 5.84 -1.51
C GLY A 137 -11.61 6.22 -0.61
N CYS A 138 -11.79 7.14 0.35
CA CYS A 138 -10.81 7.34 1.41
C CYS A 138 -11.05 6.28 2.49
N GLY A 139 -10.00 5.55 2.88
CA GLY A 139 -10.08 4.55 3.94
C GLY A 139 -8.76 4.48 4.70
N GLU A 140 -8.81 3.86 5.87
CA GLU A 140 -7.59 3.52 6.59
C GLU A 140 -6.83 2.42 5.82
N VAL A 141 -5.53 2.63 5.59
CA VAL A 141 -4.68 1.65 4.92
C VAL A 141 -3.37 1.52 5.69
N MET A 142 -3.05 0.29 6.06
CA MET A 142 -1.74 -0.09 6.60
C MET A 142 -0.90 -0.72 5.49
N ASN A 143 0.31 -0.20 5.29
CA ASN A 143 1.35 -0.95 4.57
C ASN A 143 2.22 -1.66 5.59
N LEU A 144 2.12 -2.99 5.59
CA LEU A 144 2.98 -3.85 6.41
C LEU A 144 4.13 -4.35 5.54
N GLN A 145 5.35 -4.05 5.96
CA GLN A 145 6.59 -4.46 5.31
C GLN A 145 7.33 -5.45 6.18
N PHE A 146 7.83 -6.53 5.58
CA PHE A 146 8.53 -7.60 6.29
C PHE A 146 9.48 -8.34 5.36
N LEU A 147 10.36 -9.13 5.96
CA LEU A 147 11.29 -10.03 5.29
C LEU A 147 10.76 -11.45 5.34
N LEU A 148 11.03 -12.23 4.29
CA LEU A 148 10.79 -13.66 4.26
C LEU A 148 12.15 -14.36 4.41
N PRO A 149 12.52 -14.85 5.60
CA PRO A 149 13.85 -15.41 5.87
C PRO A 149 14.13 -16.70 5.08
N GLU A 150 13.08 -17.40 4.67
CA GLU A 150 13.15 -18.68 3.96
C GLU A 150 13.14 -18.52 2.42
N VAL A 151 13.12 -17.29 1.92
CA VAL A 151 13.13 -16.97 0.49
C VAL A 151 14.38 -16.17 0.19
N SER A 152 15.09 -16.55 -0.87
CA SER A 152 16.26 -15.82 -1.33
C SER A 152 15.91 -14.36 -1.66
N GLY A 153 16.88 -13.46 -1.53
CA GLY A 153 16.71 -12.05 -1.89
C GLY A 153 16.82 -11.09 -0.71
N PHE A 154 17.37 -9.91 -0.99
CA PHE A 154 17.60 -8.88 0.01
C PHE A 154 16.64 -7.71 -0.22
N GLY A 155 15.51 -7.74 0.46
CA GLY A 155 14.49 -6.70 0.36
C GLY A 155 13.22 -7.02 1.12
N VAL A 156 12.35 -6.02 1.23
CA VAL A 156 11.07 -6.14 1.94
C VAL A 156 9.94 -6.54 1.01
N TRP A 157 9.11 -7.43 1.50
CA TRP A 157 7.78 -7.75 0.97
C TRP A 157 6.76 -6.82 1.62
N GLN A 158 5.72 -6.46 0.88
CA GLN A 158 4.66 -5.58 1.38
C GLN A 158 3.28 -6.21 1.25
N ILE A 159 2.47 -6.06 2.30
CA ILE A 159 1.03 -6.30 2.29
C ILE A 159 0.32 -4.97 2.53
N ASP A 160 -0.78 -4.75 1.82
CA ASP A 160 -1.68 -3.62 2.06
C ASP A 160 -2.97 -4.16 2.66
N THR A 161 -3.33 -3.71 3.86
CA THR A 161 -4.61 -4.05 4.49
C THR A 161 -5.38 -2.79 4.83
N GLY A 162 -6.69 -2.83 4.58
CA GLY A 162 -7.65 -1.82 5.05
C GLY A 162 -8.51 -2.33 6.21
N SER A 163 -8.29 -3.56 6.68
CA SER A 163 -8.89 -4.10 7.88
C SER A 163 -7.96 -3.79 9.04
N ILE A 164 -8.26 -2.71 9.76
CA ILE A 164 -7.51 -2.20 10.92
C ILE A 164 -8.45 -1.98 12.09
#